data_AF-A0A4R2C342-F1
#
_entry.id   AF-A0A4R2C342-F1
#
_cell.length_a   1.000
_cell.length_b   1.000
_cell.length_c   1.000
_cell.angle_alpha   90.00
_cell.angle_beta   90.00
_cell.angle_gamma   90.00
#
_symmetry.space_group_name_H-M   'P 1'
#
loop_
_entity.id
_entity.type
_entity.pdbx_description
1 polymer ?
#
loop_
_entity_poly.entity_id
_entity_poly.type
_entity_poly.pdbx_seq_one_letter_code
_entity_poly.pdbx_strand_id
1 'polypeptide(L)' 'MSSELLLHRIWSIWRRSGYDSDRPQSYVFMYRPNPVQKAVLSNWGVTVLDGEGPNPQEALLAFTRKLCSEASCRED' A
#
# COMPACT_ATOMS: atom_id res chain seq x y z
N MET A 1 -17.73 6.73 -10.30
CA MET A 1 -17.50 5.27 -10.11
C MET A 1 -16.41 5.12 -9.05
N SER A 2 -16.73 4.47 -7.94
CA SER A 2 -15.94 4.44 -6.70
C SER A 2 -14.72 3.53 -6.79
N SER A 3 -13.57 3.99 -6.27
CA SER A 3 -12.32 3.23 -6.17
C SER A 3 -12.43 1.98 -5.29
N GLU A 4 -13.43 1.91 -4.41
CA GLU A 4 -13.65 0.76 -3.53
C GLU A 4 -14.07 -0.51 -4.28
N LEU A 5 -14.82 -0.37 -5.38
CA LEU A 5 -15.33 -1.51 -6.15
C LEU A 5 -14.23 -2.20 -6.95
N LEU A 6 -13.23 -1.44 -7.41
CA LEU A 6 -12.09 -1.99 -8.16
C LEU A 6 -11.22 -2.86 -7.24
N LEU A 7 -10.94 -2.38 -6.04
CA LEU A 7 -10.17 -3.13 -5.05
C LEU A 7 -10.87 -4.44 -4.66
N HIS A 8 -12.18 -4.38 -4.43
CA HIS A 8 -12.98 -5.55 -4.08
C HIS A 8 -13.02 -6.59 -5.21
N ARG A 9 -13.17 -6.17 -6.47
CA ARG A 9 -13.14 -7.08 -7.62
C ARG A 9 -11.78 -7.75 -7.79
N ILE A 10 -10.70 -6.98 -7.70
CA ILE A 10 -9.34 -7.51 -7.81
C ILE A 10 -9.17 -8.58 -6.74
N TRP A 11 -9.50 -8.30 -5.49
CA TRP A 11 -9.37 -9.27 -4.42
C TRP A 11 -10.19 -10.55 -4.60
N SER A 12 -11.41 -10.44 -5.13
CA SER A 12 -12.22 -11.62 -5.45
C SER A 12 -11.57 -12.53 -6.50
N ILE A 13 -10.74 -11.98 -7.39
CA ILE A 13 -9.99 -12.74 -8.40
C ILE A 13 -8.81 -13.46 -7.73
N TRP A 14 -8.06 -12.77 -6.85
CA TRP A 14 -6.94 -13.36 -6.11
C TRP A 14 -7.38 -14.49 -5.17
N ARG A 15 -8.52 -14.35 -4.49
CA ARG A 15 -9.08 -15.41 -3.63
C ARG A 15 -9.41 -16.69 -4.43
N ARG A 16 -9.78 -16.53 -5.71
CA ARG A 16 -10.10 -17.66 -6.59
C ARG A 16 -8.87 -18.29 -7.26
N SER A 17 -7.75 -17.58 -7.34
CA SER A 17 -6.55 -18.08 -8.02
C SER A 17 -5.71 -19.04 -7.17
N GLY A 18 -5.98 -19.17 -5.87
CA GLY A 18 -5.32 -20.17 -5.00
C GLY A 18 -3.83 -19.94 -4.76
N TYR A 19 -3.29 -18.79 -5.17
CA TYR A 19 -1.89 -18.37 -4.99
C TYR A 19 -1.68 -17.65 -3.64
N ASP A 20 -2.16 -18.25 -2.56
CA ASP A 20 -1.99 -17.70 -1.20
C ASP A 20 -0.52 -17.81 -0.74
N SER A 21 0.17 -18.88 -1.16
CA SER A 21 1.50 -19.24 -0.64
C SER A 21 2.69 -18.55 -1.32
N ASP A 22 2.51 -17.92 -2.49
CA ASP A 22 3.60 -17.39 -3.31
C ASP A 22 3.44 -15.89 -3.60
N ARG A 23 2.70 -15.20 -2.71
CA ARG A 23 2.39 -13.79 -2.94
C ARG A 23 3.59 -12.92 -2.57
N PRO A 24 4.16 -12.13 -3.51
CA PRO A 24 5.20 -11.17 -3.18
C PRO A 24 4.64 -10.12 -2.22
N GLN A 25 5.48 -9.68 -1.26
CA GLN A 25 5.11 -8.60 -0.34
C GLN A 25 4.67 -7.37 -1.15
N SER A 26 3.39 -7.07 -1.06
CA SER A 26 2.76 -5.99 -1.80
C SER A 26 2.64 -4.78 -0.88
N TYR A 27 3.05 -3.61 -1.36
CA TYR A 27 3.02 -2.36 -0.60
C TYR A 27 2.07 -1.38 -1.26
N VAL A 28 1.23 -0.72 -0.47
CA VAL A 28 0.32 0.32 -0.95
C VAL A 28 0.53 1.58 -0.14
N PHE A 29 0.88 2.68 -0.82
CA PHE A 29 0.98 3.99 -0.20
C PHE A 29 -0.39 4.67 -0.12
N MET A 30 -0.76 5.14 1.07
CA MET A 30 -2.01 5.87 1.30
C MET A 30 -1.75 7.12 2.15
N TYR A 31 -2.13 8.29 1.64
CA TYR A 31 -2.02 9.56 2.38
C TYR A 31 -3.06 9.67 3.52
N ARG A 32 -4.22 9.02 3.38
CA ARG A 32 -5.23 8.89 4.43
C ARG A 32 -5.84 7.49 4.43
N PRO A 33 -5.21 6.52 5.09
CA PRO A 33 -5.80 5.19 5.21
C PRO A 33 -7.02 5.26 6.15
N ASN A 34 -8.18 4.83 5.67
CA ASN A 34 -9.32 4.55 6.54
C ASN A 34 -9.01 3.24 7.32
N PRO A 35 -9.33 3.15 8.63
CA PRO A 35 -9.17 1.91 9.42
C PRO A 35 -9.74 0.66 8.74
N VAL A 36 -10.86 0.78 8.01
CA VAL A 36 -11.44 -0.34 7.24
C VAL A 36 -10.52 -0.77 6.10
N GLN A 37 -10.00 0.20 5.33
CA GLN A 37 -9.10 -0.10 4.21
C GLN A 37 -7.79 -0.72 4.69
N LYS A 38 -7.26 -0.25 5.83
CA LYS A 38 -6.05 -0.82 6.45
C LYS A 38 -6.29 -2.27 6.87
N ALA A 39 -7.39 -2.55 7.57
CA ALA A 39 -7.73 -3.91 8.00
C ALA A 39 -7.93 -4.86 6.81
N VAL A 40 -8.62 -4.39 5.76
CA VAL A 40 -8.84 -5.16 4.53
C VAL A 40 -7.50 -5.45 3.82
N LEU A 41 -6.64 -4.45 3.64
CA LEU A 41 -5.33 -4.61 2.99
C LEU A 41 -4.38 -5.51 3.79
N SER A 42 -4.33 -5.34 5.11
CA SER A 42 -3.53 -6.20 5.99
C SER A 42 -4.01 -7.64 5.98
N ASN A 43 -5.33 -7.88 5.98
CA ASN A 43 -5.89 -9.23 5.83
C ASN A 43 -5.58 -9.85 4.45
N TRP A 44 -5.16 -9.03 3.48
CA TRP A 44 -4.75 -9.48 2.15
C TRP A 44 -3.22 -9.62 2.04
N GLY A 45 -2.46 -9.48 3.13
CA GLY A 45 -1.00 -9.52 3.10
C GLY A 45 -0.37 -8.30 2.42
N VAL A 46 -1.11 -7.20 2.31
CA VAL A 46 -0.62 -5.93 1.76
C VAL A 46 -0.24 -5.01 2.90
N THR A 47 1.01 -4.55 2.90
CA THR A 47 1.50 -3.58 3.87
C THR A 47 1.12 -2.18 3.42
N VAL A 48 0.34 -1.49 4.25
CA VAL A 48 -0.03 -0.09 4.01
C VAL A 48 1.09 0.80 4.52
N LEU A 49 1.62 1.62 3.63
CA LEU A 49 2.57 2.67 3.93
C LEU A 49 1.80 3.98 4.08
N ASP A 50 1.83 4.54 5.28
CA ASP A 50 1.21 5.82 5.58
C ASP A 50 2.13 6.99 5.22
N GLY A 51 1.55 7.99 4.56
CA GLY A 51 2.21 9.24 4.27
C GLY A 51 1.67 10.36 5.15
N GLU A 52 2.57 11.17 5.71
CA GLU A 52 2.21 12.38 6.43
C GLU A 52 2.17 13.58 5.47
N GLY A 53 1.09 14.35 5.52
CA GLY A 53 0.97 15.58 4.75
C GLY A 53 -0.48 15.99 4.50
N PRO A 54 -0.74 17.27 4.14
CA PRO A 54 -2.09 17.76 3.85
C PRO A 54 -2.60 17.33 2.47
N ASN A 55 -1.68 17.08 1.53
CA ASN A 55 -1.99 16.74 0.14
C ASN A 55 -1.30 15.41 -0.26
N PRO A 56 -1.95 14.58 -1.11
CA PRO A 56 -1.39 13.29 -1.53
C PRO A 56 -0.05 13.43 -2.27
N GLN A 57 0.13 14.52 -3.00
CA GLN A 57 1.34 14.80 -3.78
C GLN A 57 2.52 15.16 -2.88
N GLU A 58 2.28 15.99 -1.87
CA GLU A 58 3.30 16.35 -0.87
C GLU A 58 3.67 15.15 0.00
N ALA A 59 2.67 14.38 0.45
CA ALA A 59 2.89 13.18 1.24
C ALA A 59 3.72 12.14 0.49
N LEU A 60 3.43 11.91 -0.81
CA LEU A 60 4.21 11.01 -1.64
C LEU A 60 5.65 11.53 -1.85
N LEU A 61 5.80 12.83 -2.11
CA LEU A 61 7.12 13.43 -2.32
C LEU A 61 7.98 13.35 -1.05
N ALA A 62 7.40 13.61 0.12
CA ALA A 62 8.06 13.48 1.42
C ALA A 62 8.47 12.03 1.68
N PHE A 63 7.58 11.08 1.42
CA PHE A 63 7.84 9.65 1.56
C PHE A 63 9.00 9.17 0.66
N THR A 64 8.98 9.52 -0.63
CA THR A 64 10.05 9.13 -1.56
C THR A 64 11.39 9.76 -1.19
N ARG A 65 11.41 11.02 -0.73
CA ARG A 65 12.64 11.66 -0.24
C ARG A 65 13.21 10.96 0.98
N LYS A 66 12.36 10.57 1.93
CA LYS A 66 12.76 9.77 3.10
C LYS A 66 13.36 8.43 2.66
N LEU A 67 12.71 7.73 1.74
CA LEU A 67 13.23 6.46 1.20
C LEU A 67 14.58 6.63 0.50
N CYS A 68 14.77 7.68 -0.32
CA CYS A 68 16.06 7.95 -0.95
C CYS A 68 17.15 8.27 0.08
N SER A 69 16.82 9.04 1.12
CA SER A 69 17.75 9.31 2.22
C SER A 69 18.15 8.04 2.97
N GLU A 70 17.20 7.17 3.28
CA GLU A 70 17.45 5.92 4.01
C GLU A 70 18.18 4.88 3.14
N ALA A 71 17.85 4.80 1.86
CA ALA A 71 18.51 3.90 0.90
C ALA A 71 19.95 4.32 0.63
N SER A 72 20.22 5.63 0.54
CA SER A 72 21.57 6.17 0.42
C SER A 72 22.45 5.92 1.65
N CYS A 73 21.87 5.58 2.80
CA CYS A 73 22.61 5.18 4.01
C CYS A 73 22.85 3.66 4.12
N ARG A 74 22.41 2.86 3.14
CA ARG A 74 22.57 1.39 3.14
C ARG A 74 23.53 0.89 2.05
N GLU A 75 24.47 1.74 1.66
CA GLU A 75 25.60 1.39 0.78
C GLU A 75 26.95 1.33 1.53
N ASP A 76 26.94 1.31 2.87
CA ASP A 76 28.13 1.07 3.72
C ASP A 76 28.19 -0.38 4.24
#